data_AF-A0A4Q3EMQ0-F1
#
_entry.id   AF-A0A4Q3EMQ0-F1
#
_cell.length_a   1.000
_cell.length_b   1.000
_cell.length_c   1.000
_cell.angle_alpha   90.00
_cell.angle_beta   90.00
_cell.angle_gamma   90.00
#
_symmetry.space_group_name_H-M   'P 1'
#
loop_
_entity.id
_entity.type
_entity.pdbx_description
1 polymer ?
#
loop_
_entity_poly.entity_id
_entity_poly.type
_entity_poly.pdbx_seq_one_letter_code
_entity_poly.pdbx_strand_id
1 'polypeptide(L)' 'MNRKITIGTRGSDLALWQANFVKDRLAEINVLAELKIIKTQGDRILNLSFDKLEGKGFFTK' A
#
# COMPACT_ATOMS: atom_id res chain seq x y z
N MET A 1 5.46 -25.39 -5.69
CA MET A 1 5.94 -24.41 -4.70
C MET A 1 4.78 -23.46 -4.39
N ASN A 2 4.30 -23.41 -3.15
CA ASN A 2 3.22 -22.51 -2.75
C ASN A 2 3.82 -21.12 -2.46
N ARG A 3 4.02 -20.30 -3.51
CA ARG A 3 4.60 -18.95 -3.35
C ARG A 3 3.54 -18.03 -2.73
N LYS A 4 3.67 -17.82 -1.41
CA LYS A 4 2.91 -16.80 -0.68
C LYS A 4 3.19 -15.42 -1.30
N ILE A 5 2.16 -14.67 -1.62
CA ILE A 5 2.27 -13.32 -2.19
C ILE A 5 2.34 -12.29 -1.06
N THR A 6 3.23 -11.31 -1.17
CA THR A 6 3.29 -10.17 -0.25
C THR A 6 2.73 -8.94 -0.96
N ILE A 7 1.66 -8.36 -0.43
CA ILE A 7 1.06 -7.10 -0.91
C ILE A 7 1.65 -5.95 -0.08
N GLY A 8 2.49 -5.14 -0.72
CA GLY A 8 2.95 -3.87 -0.15
C GLY A 8 1.85 -2.81 -0.22
N THR A 9 1.50 -2.18 0.90
CA THR A 9 0.48 -1.12 0.93
C THR A 9 0.88 0.04 1.84
N ARG A 10 0.30 1.23 1.63
CA ARG A 10 0.44 2.36 2.54
C ARG A 10 -0.40 2.14 3.79
N GLY A 11 -0.09 2.90 4.85
CA GLY A 11 -0.77 2.81 6.14
C GLY A 11 -2.09 3.59 6.24
N SER A 12 -2.52 4.33 5.21
CA SER A 12 -3.79 5.06 5.25
C SER A 12 -4.99 4.12 5.14
N ASP A 13 -6.12 4.51 5.73
CA ASP A 13 -7.33 3.67 5.77
C ASP A 13 -7.80 3.21 4.38
N LEU A 14 -7.77 4.11 3.39
CA LEU A 14 -8.13 3.76 2.02
C LEU A 14 -7.15 2.76 1.40
N ALA A 15 -5.84 2.91 1.64
CA ALA A 15 -4.84 1.99 1.11
C ALA A 15 -4.93 0.60 1.76
N LEU A 16 -5.26 0.55 3.06
CA LEU A 16 -5.54 -0.70 3.76
C LEU A 16 -6.83 -1.36 3.23
N TRP A 17 -7.88 -0.60 2.98
CA TRP A 17 -9.11 -1.12 2.36
C TRP A 17 -8.83 -1.73 0.98
N GLN A 18 -8.11 -1.01 0.12
CA GLN A 18 -7.72 -1.49 -1.21
C GLN A 18 -6.88 -2.78 -1.13
N ALA A 19 -5.93 -2.83 -0.20
CA ALA A 19 -5.06 -3.99 -0.04
C ALA A 19 -5.81 -5.22 0.49
N ASN A 20 -6.73 -5.04 1.43
CA ASN A 20 -7.60 -6.12 1.90
C ASN A 20 -8.53 -6.61 0.80
N PHE A 21 -9.13 -5.71 0.01
CA PHE A 21 -9.96 -6.10 -1.14
C PHE A 21 -9.20 -7.00 -2.11
N VAL A 22 -7.95 -6.65 -2.47
CA VAL A 22 -7.12 -7.49 -3.35
C VAL A 22 -6.76 -8.83 -2.70
N LYS A 23 -6.41 -8.83 -1.41
CA LYS A 23 -6.11 -10.04 -0.65
C LYS A 23 -7.30 -11.02 -0.65
N ASP A 24 -8.51 -10.51 -0.46
CA ASP A 24 -9.73 -11.33 -0.42
C ASP A 24 -9.99 -11.96 -1.79
N ARG A 25 -9.80 -11.21 -2.88
CA ARG A 25 -9.89 -11.75 -4.25
C ARG A 25 -8.83 -12.81 -4.57
N LEU A 26 -7.63 -12.69 -4.02
CA LEU A 26 -6.61 -13.73 -4.15
C LEU A 26 -6.98 -14.98 -3.35
N ALA A 27 -7.60 -14.81 -2.17
CA ALA A 27 -8.07 -15.94 -1.38
C ALA A 27 -9.18 -16.73 -2.10
N GLU A 28 -10.08 -16.06 -2.84
CA GLU A 28 -11.11 -16.71 -3.67
C GLU A 28 -10.53 -17.71 -4.70
N ILE A 29 -9.32 -17.46 -5.20
CA ILE A 29 -8.60 -18.34 -6.15
C ILE A 29 -7.55 -19.22 -5.47
N ASN A 30 -7.65 -19.42 -4.16
CA ASN A 30 -6.71 -20.21 -3.33
C ASN A 30 -5.25 -19.70 -3.35
N VAL A 31 -5.05 -18.40 -3.55
CA VAL A 31 -3.74 -17.75 -3.48
C VAL A 31 -3.60 -17.05 -2.14
N LEU A 32 -2.67 -17.53 -1.31
CA LEU A 32 -2.37 -16.93 -0.01
C LEU A 32 -1.56 -15.64 -0.18
N ALA A 33 -2.10 -14.55 0.37
CA ALA A 33 -1.43 -13.25 0.41
C ALA A 33 -1.34 -12.68 1.83
N GLU A 34 -0.24 -11.98 2.11
CA GLU A 34 -0.02 -11.21 3.33
C GLU A 34 0.12 -9.71 3.02
N LEU A 35 -0.30 -8.86 3.96
CA LEU A 35 -0.14 -7.42 3.84
C LEU A 35 1.13 -6.97 4.55
N LYS A 36 1.94 -6.15 3.87
CA LYS A 36 3.11 -5.48 4.43
C LYS A 36 2.94 -3.98 4.30
N ILE A 37 2.78 -3.29 5.43
CA ILE A 37 2.66 -1.84 5.44
C ILE A 37 4.03 -1.22 5.17
N ILE A 38 4.10 -0.37 4.14
CA ILE A 38 5.28 0.39 3.74
C ILE A 38 5.04 1.85 4.17
N LYS A 39 5.90 2.37 5.02
CA LYS A 39 5.86 3.78 5.43
C LYS A 39 6.50 4.62 4.33
N THR A 40 5.71 5.45 3.67
CA THR A 40 6.19 6.33 2.59
C THR A 40 6.45 7.75 3.11
N GLN A 41 7.29 8.53 2.43
CA GLN A 41 7.53 9.93 2.80
C GLN A 41 6.25 10.78 2.73
N GLY A 42 5.33 10.46 1.82
CA GLY A 42 4.03 11.12 1.71
C GLY A 42 3.10 10.90 2.91
N ASP A 43 3.31 9.86 3.73
CA ASP A 43 2.56 9.66 4.98
C ASP A 43 3.03 10.61 6.10
N ARG A 44 4.24 11.17 6.00
CA ARG A 44 4.80 12.13 6.97
C ARG A 44 4.43 13.59 6.66
N ILE A 45 3.91 13.87 5.47
CA ILE A 45 3.65 15.22 5.00
C ILE A 45 2.14 15.48 5.04
N LEU A 46 1.63 15.78 6.24
CA LEU A 46 0.24 16.21 6.46
C LEU A 46 0.06 17.73 6.34
N ASN A 47 1.15 18.52 6.40
CA ASN A 47 1.09 19.98 6.59
C ASN A 47 1.74 20.81 5.46
N LEU A 48 2.01 20.23 4.30
CA LEU A 48 2.50 20.97 3.13
C LEU A 48 1.51 20.82 1.97
N SER A 49 1.10 21.96 1.40
CA SER A 49 0.32 22.00 0.16
C SER A 49 1.05 21.24 -0.93
N PHE A 50 0.27 20.53 -1.76
CA PHE A 50 0.77 19.70 -2.86
C PHE A 50 1.74 20.46 -3.78
N ASP A 51 1.52 21.77 -3.92
CA ASP A 51 2.30 22.70 -4.74
C ASP A 51 3.70 23.00 -4.18
N LYS A 52 3.99 22.63 -2.92
CA LYS A 52 5.31 22.78 -2.27
C LYS A 52 6.11 21.48 -2.26
N LEU A 53 5.57 20.39 -2.80
CA LEU A 53 6.24 19.10 -2.87
C LEU A 53 7.13 19.04 -4.14
N GLU A 54 8.38 19.49 -4.03
CA GLU A 54 9.36 19.32 -5.12
C GLU A 54 9.86 17.86 -5.19
N GLY A 55 9.56 17.14 -6.27
CA GLY A 55 10.03 15.78 -6.52
C GLY A 55 9.01 14.86 -7.21
N LYS A 56 9.39 13.61 -7.50
CA LYS A 56 8.50 12.54 -8.02
C LYS A 56 8.57 11.30 -7.11
N GLY A 57 7.44 10.62 -6.90
CA GLY A 57 7.39 9.33 -6.18
C GLY A 57 7.09 9.39 -4.67
N PHE A 58 6.44 10.46 -4.18
CA PHE A 58 6.11 10.65 -2.75
C PHE A 58 5.30 9.51 -2.10
N PHE A 59 4.52 8.78 -2.90
CA PHE A 59 3.64 7.71 -2.45
C PHE A 59 4.07 6.32 -2.91
N THR A 60 5.20 6.21 -3.60
CA THR A 60 5.69 4.97 -4.23
C THR A 60 7.16 4.65 -3.90
N LYS A 61 7.85 5.50 -3.13
CA LYS A 61 9.20 5.26 -2.58
C LYS A 61 9.15 4.81 -1.12
#